data_AF-A0A9X2V8N3-F1
#
_entry.id   AF-A0A9X2V8N3-F1
#
_cell.length_a   1.000
_cell.length_b   1.000
_cell.length_c   1.000
_cell.angle_alpha   90.00
_cell.angle_beta   90.00
_cell.angle_gamma   90.00
#
_symmetry.space_group_name_H-M   'P 1'
#
loop_
_entity.id
_entity.type
_entity.pdbx_description
1 polymer ?
#
loop_
_entity_poly.entity_id
_entity_poly.type
_entity_poly.pdbx_seq_one_letter_code
_entity_poly.pdbx_strand_id
1 'polypeptide(L)'
;MPAVAEEENTRRVQGKDLADMLNRTPGALSSAATNKYFCNDYPVFEWAEMHPAGNQVRHYNVPVRVLKERLPQEEWERFGVFE
;
A
#
# COMPACT_ATOMS: atom_id res chain seq x y z
N MET A 1 -16.86 -18.32 -12.66
CA MET A 1 -16.90 -16.94 -12.14
C MET A 1 -15.51 -16.36 -12.33
N PRO A 2 -15.25 -15.47 -13.31
CA PRO A 2 -13.95 -14.83 -13.36
C PRO A 2 -13.92 -13.75 -12.28
N ALA A 3 -13.03 -13.90 -11.30
CA ALA A 3 -12.63 -12.79 -10.45
C ALA A 3 -12.03 -11.75 -11.39
N VAL A 4 -12.77 -10.66 -11.56
CA VAL A 4 -12.44 -9.57 -12.46
C VAL A 4 -11.05 -9.08 -12.11
N ALA A 5 -10.17 -9.08 -13.11
CA ALA A 5 -8.89 -8.41 -13.08
C ALA A 5 -9.11 -6.91 -12.76
N GLU A 6 -9.02 -6.56 -11.49
CA GLU A 6 -8.62 -5.21 -11.05
C GLU A 6 -7.07 -5.12 -11.03
N GLU A 7 -6.39 -5.95 -11.82
CA GLU A 7 -4.93 -6.17 -11.83
C GLU A 7 -4.11 -5.03 -12.45
N GLU A 8 -4.70 -3.96 -12.98
CA GLU A 8 -3.92 -2.93 -13.72
C GLU A 8 -3.65 -1.62 -12.96
N ASN A 9 -4.19 -1.42 -11.74
CA ASN A 9 -4.03 -0.15 -11.03
C ASN A 9 -3.66 -0.28 -9.54
N THR A 10 -2.99 -1.35 -9.12
CA THR A 10 -2.36 -1.43 -7.79
C THR A 10 -0.87 -1.70 -7.90
N ARG A 11 -0.06 -1.01 -7.11
CA ARG A 11 1.40 -1.20 -7.06
C ARG A 11 1.84 -1.78 -5.73
N ARG A 12 2.82 -2.68 -5.82
CA ARG A 12 3.54 -3.22 -4.67
C ARG A 12 4.48 -2.15 -4.13
N VAL A 13 4.17 -1.68 -2.92
CA VAL A 13 4.95 -0.70 -2.17
C VAL A 13 5.41 -1.37 -0.87
N GLN A 14 6.65 -1.14 -0.46
CA GLN A 14 7.11 -1.64 0.84
C GLN A 14 6.45 -0.86 1.97
N GLY A 15 6.27 -1.50 3.13
CA GLY A 15 5.69 -0.81 4.29
C GLY A 15 6.48 0.40 4.76
N LYS A 16 7.79 0.44 4.48
CA LYS A 16 8.62 1.60 4.80
C LYS A 16 8.32 2.78 3.88
N ASP A 17 8.26 2.56 2.58
CA ASP A 17 7.90 3.59 1.59
C ASP A 17 6.46 4.09 1.82
N LEU A 18 5.49 3.18 2.01
CA LEU A 18 4.11 3.58 2.29
C LEU A 18 3.98 4.35 3.61
N ALA A 19 4.76 3.98 4.62
CA ALA A 19 4.78 4.71 5.88
C ALA A 19 5.38 6.11 5.70
N ASP A 20 6.46 6.24 4.91
CA ASP A 20 7.05 7.54 4.56
C ASP A 20 6.04 8.44 3.82
N MET A 21 5.34 7.88 2.82
CA MET A 21 4.26 8.56 2.07
C MET A 21 3.14 9.06 2.97
N LEU A 22 2.72 8.24 3.94
CA LEU A 22 1.65 8.57 4.87
C LEU A 22 2.14 9.42 6.04
N ASN A 23 3.42 9.82 6.06
CA ASN A 23 4.09 10.51 7.15
C ASN A 23 3.86 9.79 8.50
N ARG A 24 4.03 8.46 8.47
CA ARG A 24 3.82 7.56 9.60
C ARG A 24 5.03 6.69 9.83
N THR A 25 5.12 6.11 11.02
CA THR A 25 6.13 5.09 11.30
C THR A 25 5.72 3.75 10.69
N PRO A 26 6.65 2.96 10.15
CA PRO A 26 6.34 1.64 9.58
C PRO A 26 5.76 0.68 10.63
N GLY A 27 6.09 0.88 11.91
CA GLY A 27 5.47 0.14 13.02
C GLY A 27 3.99 0.48 13.21
N ALA A 28 3.62 1.76 13.11
CA ALA A 28 2.21 2.17 13.17
C ALA A 28 1.43 1.67 11.95
N LEU A 29 2.04 1.71 10.76
CA LEU A 29 1.46 1.21 9.53
C LEU A 29 1.23 -0.33 9.57
N SER A 30 2.21 -1.07 10.08
CA SER A 30 2.10 -2.52 10.28
C SER A 30 1.02 -2.86 11.30
N SER A 31 1.00 -2.14 12.43
CA SER A 31 -0.06 -2.31 13.43
C SER A 31 -1.44 -1.96 12.89
N ALA A 32 -1.57 -0.91 12.07
CA ALA A 32 -2.83 -0.54 11.45
C ALA A 32 -3.31 -1.61 10.45
N ALA A 33 -2.39 -2.17 9.66
CA ALA A 33 -2.68 -3.28 8.77
C ALA A 33 -3.15 -4.54 9.51
N THR A 34 -2.42 -4.94 10.57
CA THR A 34 -2.75 -6.14 11.35
C THR A 34 -4.05 -5.98 12.13
N ASN A 35 -4.32 -4.80 12.69
CA ASN A 35 -5.51 -4.52 13.50
C ASN A 35 -6.71 -3.99 12.68
N LYS A 36 -6.59 -3.93 11.35
CA LYS A 36 -7.64 -3.41 10.45
C LYS A 36 -8.08 -1.98 10.77
N TYR A 37 -7.13 -1.12 11.11
CA TYR A 37 -7.37 0.30 11.31
C TYR A 37 -7.16 1.09 10.03
N PHE A 38 -7.93 2.17 9.89
CA PHE A 38 -7.73 3.17 8.86
C PHE A 38 -6.50 4.01 9.18
N CYS A 39 -5.65 4.23 8.18
CA CYS A 39 -4.48 5.10 8.30
C CYS A 39 -4.64 6.27 7.33
N ASN A 40 -4.77 7.49 7.85
CA ASN A 40 -5.06 8.70 7.04
C ASN A 40 -6.29 8.52 6.12
N ASP A 41 -7.39 7.98 6.66
CA ASP A 41 -8.63 7.70 5.92
C ASP A 41 -8.53 6.53 4.91
N TYR A 42 -7.36 5.89 4.80
CA TYR A 42 -7.16 4.77 3.90
C TYR A 42 -7.21 3.41 4.60
N PRO A 43 -7.88 2.40 4.00
CA PRO A 43 -7.92 1.05 4.52
C PRO A 43 -6.62 0.30 4.19
N VAL A 44 -5.50 0.69 4.82
CA VAL A 44 -4.17 0.09 4.58
C VAL A 44 -4.11 -1.42 4.84
N PHE A 45 -5.04 -1.96 5.62
CA PHE A 45 -5.19 -3.38 5.88
C PHE A 45 -5.71 -4.17 4.69
N GLU A 46 -6.44 -3.54 3.76
CA GLU A 46 -6.87 -4.20 2.51
C GLU A 46 -5.72 -4.29 1.52
N TRP A 47 -4.75 -3.38 1.65
CA TRP A 47 -3.57 -3.35 0.79
C TRP A 47 -2.45 -4.23 1.32
N ALA A 48 -2.41 -4.47 2.64
CA ALA A 48 -1.35 -5.22 3.29
C ALA A 48 -1.38 -6.71 2.93
N GLU A 49 -0.36 -7.17 2.21
CA GLU A 49 -0.14 -8.59 1.97
C GLU A 49 0.71 -9.17 3.11
N MET A 50 0.10 -10.04 3.92
CA MET A 50 0.78 -10.68 5.04
C MET A 50 1.68 -11.82 4.57
N HIS A 51 2.80 -11.99 5.27
CA HIS A 51 3.68 -13.13 5.02
C HIS A 51 2.95 -14.43 5.40
N PRO A 52 2.91 -15.47 4.55
CA PRO A 52 2.23 -16.73 4.88
C PRO A 52 2.86 -17.48 6.06
N ALA A 53 4.09 -17.10 6.45
CA ALA A 53 4.86 -17.71 7.52
C ALA A 53 4.91 -16.87 8.82
N GLY A 54 4.23 -15.73 8.89
CA GLY A 54 4.30 -14.88 10.08
C GLY A 54 3.32 -13.71 10.10
N ASN A 55 3.24 -13.02 11.24
CA ASN A 55 2.33 -11.89 11.45
C ASN A 55 2.93 -10.54 10.98
N GLN A 56 3.80 -10.58 9.97
CA GLN A 56 4.45 -9.40 9.39
C GLN A 56 3.90 -9.13 7.99
N VAL A 57 3.75 -7.84 7.68
CA VAL A 57 3.38 -7.41 6.33
C VAL A 57 4.60 -7.54 5.42
N ARG A 58 4.43 -8.25 4.30
CA ARG A 58 5.47 -8.45 3.29
C ARG A 58 5.60 -7.22 2.39
N HIS A 59 4.47 -6.78 1.85
CA HIS A 59 4.34 -5.59 1.00
C HIS A 59 2.88 -5.12 0.99
N TYR A 60 2.64 -3.92 0.47
CA TYR A 60 1.33 -3.32 0.36
C TYR A 60 0.97 -3.15 -1.12
N ASN A 61 -0.18 -3.66 -1.54
CA ASN A 61 -0.75 -3.47 -2.87
C ASN A 61 -1.59 -2.19 -2.87
N VAL A 62 -0.95 -1.04 -3.07
CA VAL A 62 -1.57 0.28 -2.96
C VAL A 62 -2.15 0.68 -4.32
N PRO A 63 -3.39 1.20 -4.37
CA PRO A 63 -3.96 1.70 -5.61
C PRO A 63 -3.16 2.86 -6.20
N VAL A 64 -2.92 2.82 -7.51
CA VAL A 64 -2.25 3.89 -8.26
C VAL A 64 -2.98 5.22 -8.10
N ARG A 65 -4.32 5.22 -7.98
CA ARG A 65 -5.09 6.43 -7.67
C ARG A 65 -4.62 7.10 -6.37
N VAL A 66 -4.39 6.32 -5.31
CA VAL A 66 -3.88 6.82 -4.02
C VAL A 66 -2.46 7.35 -4.19
N LEU A 67 -1.62 6.66 -4.98
CA LEU A 67 -0.28 7.13 -5.30
C LEU A 67 -0.33 8.47 -6.06
N LYS A 68 -1.18 8.62 -7.09
CA LYS A 68 -1.34 9.86 -7.86
C LYS A 68 -1.91 11.02 -7.01
N GLU A 69 -2.78 10.75 -6.04
CA GLU A 69 -3.35 11.77 -5.15
C GLU A 69 -2.38 12.25 -4.07
N ARG A 70 -1.52 11.36 -3.57
CA ARG A 70 -0.63 11.65 -2.44
C ARG A 70 0.80 11.98 -2.84
N LEU A 71 1.25 11.53 -4.01
CA LEU A 71 2.61 11.72 -4.48
C LEU A 71 2.65 12.63 -5.70
N PRO A 72 3.64 13.53 -5.78
CA PRO A 72 3.99 14.15 -7.04
C PRO A 72 4.43 13.08 -8.06
N GLN A 73 4.26 13.40 -9.34
CA GLN A 73 4.53 12.53 -10.48
C GLN A 73 5.86 11.78 -10.41
N GLU A 74 6.92 12.51 -10.03
CA GLU A 74 8.28 11.97 -9.90
C GLU A 74 8.40 10.80 -8.92
N GLU A 75 7.58 10.75 -7.86
CA GLU A 75 7.69 9.72 -6.84
C GLU A 75 6.89 8.46 -7.21
N TRP A 76 5.74 8.55 -7.91
CA TRP A 76 5.06 7.33 -8.39
C TRP A 76 5.73 6.70 -9.62
N GLU A 77 6.44 7.50 -10.42
CA GLU A 77 7.33 6.98 -11.47
C GLU A 77 8.47 6.12 -10.89
N ARG A 78 8.98 6.43 -9.69
CA ARG A 78 9.97 5.57 -8.99
C ARG A 78 9.42 4.21 -8.61
N PHE A 79 8.11 4.08 -8.42
CA PHE A 79 7.45 2.80 -8.19
C PHE A 79 7.14 2.06 -9.50
N GLY A 80 7.54 2.61 -10.65
CA GLY A 80 7.30 2.04 -11.98
C GLY A 80 5.84 2.14 -12.42
N VAL A 81 5.11 3.13 -11.91
CA VAL A 81 3.82 3.51 -12.45
C VAL A 81 4.09 4.45 -13.62
N PHE A 82 3.97 3.92 -14.83
CA PHE A 82 4.06 4.69 -16.06
C PHE A 82 2.65 4.76 -16.66
N GLU A 83 2.26 5.96 -17.10
CA GLU A 83 0.96 6.19 -17.76
C GLU A 83 0.98 5.74 -19.22
#